data_AF-A0A442HG16-F1
#
_entry.id   AF-A0A442HG16-F1
#
_cell.length_a   1.000
_cell.length_b   1.000
_cell.length_c   1.000
_cell.angle_alpha   90.00
_cell.angle_beta   90.00
_cell.angle_gamma   90.00
#
_symmetry.space_group_name_H-M   'P 1'
#
loop_
_entity.id
_entity.type
_entity.pdbx_description
1 polymer ?
#
loop_
_entity_poly.entity_id
_entity_poly.type
_entity_poly.pdbx_seq_one_letter_code
_entity_poly.pdbx_strand_id
1 'polypeptide(L)'
;MVAEHVELALFEQSLGNIEGLNRPFCDRVADAAQKTAGSVLFDVRVDGDTCIQQMAAIGYGVIGTAIIVMGKNGRLRCASVNGDTALLVAELAAWDASPLSEQASVDHSGTASIMLAKLRISGHFGRP
;
A
#
# COMPACT_ATOMS: atom_id res chain seq x y z
N MET A 1 15.71 0.53 -4.46
CA MET A 1 15.39 1.17 -5.75
C MET A 1 13.91 1.54 -5.89
N VAL A 2 12.94 0.61 -6.01
CA VAL A 2 11.53 1.00 -6.27
C VAL A 2 10.90 1.81 -5.11
N ALA A 3 11.11 1.37 -3.87
CA ALA A 3 10.55 2.03 -2.70
C ALA A 3 11.03 3.47 -2.52
N GLU A 4 12.29 3.77 -2.84
CA GLU A 4 12.88 5.10 -2.65
C GLU A 4 12.28 6.13 -3.63
N HIS A 5 11.97 5.71 -4.86
CA HIS A 5 11.30 6.58 -5.84
C HIS A 5 9.86 6.88 -5.41
N VAL A 6 9.18 5.87 -4.86
CA VAL A 6 7.85 6.05 -4.27
C VAL A 6 7.91 6.94 -3.03
N GLU A 7 8.88 6.72 -2.15
CA GLU A 7 9.06 7.52 -0.94
C GLU A 7 9.29 8.99 -1.27
N LEU A 8 10.14 9.26 -2.27
CA LEU A 8 10.37 10.61 -2.77
C LEU A 8 9.09 11.24 -3.32
N ALA A 9 8.33 10.53 -4.16
CA ALA A 9 7.06 11.02 -4.70
C ALA A 9 6.03 11.32 -3.59
N LEU A 10 5.92 10.44 -2.58
CA LEU A 10 5.03 10.64 -1.42
C LEU A 10 5.50 11.79 -0.52
N PHE A 11 6.82 12.00 -0.41
CA PHE A 11 7.41 13.10 0.33
C PHE A 11 7.15 14.45 -0.35
N GLU A 12 7.37 14.54 -1.65
CA GLU A 12 7.05 15.74 -2.45
C GLU A 12 5.57 16.12 -2.35
N GLN A 13 4.66 15.13 -2.39
CA GLN A 13 3.24 15.35 -2.14
C GLN A 13 2.96 15.91 -0.74
N SER A 14 3.69 15.43 0.27
CA SER A 14 3.52 15.87 1.65
C SER A 14 4.02 17.30 1.85
N LEU A 15 5.05 17.72 1.10
CA LEU A 15 5.55 19.11 1.09
C LEU A 15 4.62 20.07 0.35
N GLY A 16 3.97 19.62 -0.73
CA GLY A 16 3.02 20.44 -1.50
C GLY A 16 1.68 20.67 -0.80
N ASN A 17 1.42 19.99 0.33
CA ASN A 17 0.13 20.00 1.01
C ASN A 17 0.10 21.05 2.13
N ILE A 18 0.11 22.33 1.74
CA ILE A 18 0.29 23.49 2.64
C ILE A 18 -1.00 23.83 3.43
N GLU A 19 -2.16 23.30 3.05
CA GLU A 19 -3.47 23.73 3.60
C GLU A 19 -4.06 22.84 4.70
N GLY A 20 -3.28 21.92 5.29
CA GLY A 20 -3.72 21.13 6.45
C GLY A 20 -4.77 20.05 6.17
N LEU A 21 -5.28 19.94 4.93
CA LEU A 21 -6.14 18.86 4.47
C LEU A 21 -5.30 17.82 3.73
N ASN A 22 -4.99 16.70 4.40
CA ASN A 22 -4.38 15.56 3.72
C ASN A 22 -5.32 15.03 2.63
N ARG A 23 -4.84 14.98 1.37
CA ARG A 23 -5.56 14.31 0.29
C ARG A 23 -5.89 12.86 0.70
N PRO A 24 -7.01 12.30 0.20
CA PRO A 24 -7.33 10.89 0.37
C PRO A 24 -6.15 9.99 0.01
N PHE A 25 -6.03 8.86 0.70
CA PHE A 25 -4.93 7.92 0.50
C PHE A 25 -4.86 7.40 -0.94
N CYS A 26 -6.01 7.01 -1.51
CA CYS A 26 -6.11 6.55 -2.89
C CYS A 26 -5.55 7.57 -3.89
N ASP A 27 -5.87 8.86 -3.74
CA ASP A 27 -5.37 9.93 -4.62
C ASP A 27 -3.85 10.08 -4.52
N ARG A 28 -3.29 9.95 -3.30
CA ARG A 28 -1.84 10.04 -3.07
C ARG A 28 -1.11 8.86 -3.69
N VAL A 29 -1.66 7.66 -3.52
CA VAL A 29 -1.11 6.44 -4.12
C VAL A 29 -1.19 6.50 -5.65
N ALA A 30 -2.31 6.96 -6.21
CA ALA A 30 -2.48 7.10 -7.66
C ALA A 30 -1.50 8.12 -8.27
N ASP A 31 -1.33 9.30 -7.64
CA ASP A 31 -0.35 10.29 -8.10
C ASP A 31 1.09 9.79 -7.96
N ALA A 32 1.41 9.04 -6.89
CA ALA A 32 2.72 8.40 -6.75
C ALA A 32 2.96 7.36 -7.83
N ALA A 33 1.96 6.53 -8.16
CA ALA A 33 2.04 5.56 -9.24
C ALA A 33 2.29 6.25 -10.58
N GLN A 34 1.52 7.30 -10.90
CA GLN A 34 1.68 8.06 -12.12
C GLN A 34 3.07 8.69 -12.24
N LYS A 35 3.56 9.35 -11.18
CA LYS A 35 4.88 10.01 -11.18
C LYS A 35 6.05 9.05 -11.30
N THR A 36 5.90 7.84 -10.79
CA THR A 36 6.94 6.81 -10.82
C THR A 36 6.80 5.84 -11.99
N ALA A 37 5.86 6.08 -12.91
CA ALA A 37 5.53 5.18 -14.03
C ALA A 37 5.12 3.76 -13.57
N GLY A 38 4.48 3.66 -12.41
CA GLY A 38 3.89 2.43 -11.88
C GLY A 38 2.37 2.37 -12.08
N SER A 39 1.76 1.29 -11.62
CA SER A 39 0.31 1.08 -11.64
C SER A 39 -0.18 0.61 -10.28
N VAL A 40 -1.27 1.19 -9.78
CA VAL A 40 -1.89 0.73 -8.54
C VAL A 40 -2.45 -0.67 -8.75
N LEU A 41 -2.05 -1.60 -7.88
CA LEU A 41 -2.48 -3.01 -7.94
C LEU A 41 -3.66 -3.28 -7.02
N PHE A 42 -3.68 -2.66 -5.84
CA PHE A 42 -4.79 -2.69 -4.90
C PHE A 42 -4.73 -1.51 -3.94
N ASP A 43 -5.87 -1.16 -3.33
CA ASP A 43 -5.99 -0.28 -2.16
C ASP A 43 -6.99 -0.84 -1.15
N VAL A 44 -6.50 -1.38 -0.03
CA VAL A 44 -7.31 -2.08 0.97
C VAL A 44 -7.20 -1.45 2.36
N ARG A 45 -8.29 -1.53 3.13
CA ARG A 45 -8.26 -1.20 4.56
C ARG A 45 -7.57 -2.31 5.35
N VAL A 46 -6.89 -1.92 6.42
CA VAL A 46 -6.29 -2.85 7.36
C VAL A 46 -7.05 -2.77 8.66
N ASP A 47 -7.98 -3.70 8.82
CA ASP A 47 -8.77 -3.82 10.03
C ASP A 47 -8.02 -4.62 11.11
N GLY A 48 -8.19 -4.24 12.37
CA GLY A 48 -7.57 -4.91 13.52
C GLY A 48 -6.12 -4.51 13.84
N ASP A 49 -5.45 -3.73 12.98
CA ASP A 49 -4.11 -3.20 13.29
C ASP A 49 -4.19 -1.92 14.15
N THR A 50 -3.28 -1.78 15.12
CA THR A 50 -3.24 -0.62 16.02
C THR A 50 -2.58 0.60 15.38
N CYS A 51 -1.70 0.40 14.40
CA CYS A 51 -0.86 1.46 13.84
C CYS A 51 -1.21 1.81 12.40
N ILE A 52 -1.56 0.82 11.59
CA ILE A 52 -1.91 0.95 10.17
C ILE A 52 -3.42 0.95 10.01
N GLN A 53 -3.93 1.76 9.09
CA GLN A 53 -5.35 1.80 8.73
C GLN A 53 -5.63 1.44 7.28
N GLN A 54 -4.64 1.60 6.40
CA GLN A 54 -4.81 1.36 4.97
C GLN A 54 -3.49 0.95 4.34
N MET A 55 -3.56 0.14 3.29
CA MET A 55 -2.42 -0.40 2.58
C MET A 55 -2.73 -0.49 1.09
N ALA A 56 -1.79 -0.07 0.25
CA ALA A 56 -1.87 -0.19 -1.19
C ALA A 56 -0.58 -0.75 -1.77
N ALA A 57 -0.66 -1.22 -3.01
CA ALA A 57 0.51 -1.65 -3.78
C ALA A 57 0.61 -0.92 -5.11
N ILE A 58 1.84 -0.59 -5.51
CA ILE A 58 2.17 -0.11 -6.85
C ILE A 58 3.10 -1.13 -7.52
N GLY A 59 2.69 -1.62 -8.68
CA GLY A 59 3.47 -2.53 -9.52
C GLY A 59 4.25 -1.80 -10.59
N TYR A 60 5.44 -2.31 -10.90
CA TYR A 60 6.37 -1.78 -11.91
C TYR A 60 6.79 -2.87 -12.90
N GLY A 61 5.85 -3.78 -13.23
CA GLY A 61 6.15 -4.94 -14.06
C GLY A 61 7.24 -5.82 -13.44
N VAL A 62 8.30 -6.11 -14.22
CA VAL A 62 9.42 -6.96 -13.78
C VAL A 62 10.32 -6.32 -12.72
N ILE A 63 10.20 -5.00 -12.51
CA ILE A 63 11.05 -4.26 -11.56
C ILE A 63 10.62 -4.54 -10.12
N GLY A 64 9.36 -4.95 -9.90
CA GLY A 64 8.83 -5.37 -8.62
C GLY A 64 7.64 -4.53 -8.17
N THR A 65 7.36 -4.60 -6.86
CA THR A 65 6.19 -3.98 -6.24
C THR A 65 6.61 -3.16 -5.04
N ALA A 66 6.04 -1.96 -4.89
CA ALA A 66 6.12 -1.16 -3.68
C ALA A 66 4.82 -1.28 -2.90
N ILE A 67 4.92 -1.52 -1.59
CA ILE A 67 3.79 -1.46 -0.66
C ILE A 67 3.84 -0.12 0.05
N ILE A 68 2.69 0.55 0.11
CA ILE A 68 2.49 1.81 0.80
C ILE A 68 1.50 1.55 1.92
N VAL A 69 1.82 1.98 3.13
CA VAL A 69 0.92 1.91 4.28
C VAL A 69 0.64 3.30 4.82
N MET A 70 -0.60 3.53 5.22
CA MET A 70 -1.00 4.71 5.95
C MET A 70 -1.20 4.36 7.42
N GLY A 71 -0.49 5.07 8.29
CA GLY A 71 -0.72 5.00 9.73
C GLY A 71 -2.01 5.73 10.14
N LYS A 72 -2.55 5.40 11.31
CA LYS A 72 -3.71 6.12 11.90
C LYS A 72 -3.46 7.61 12.16
N ASN A 73 -2.19 8.01 12.21
CA ASN A 73 -1.75 9.40 12.28
C ASN A 73 -1.67 10.09 10.90
N GLY A 74 -2.10 9.44 9.82
CA GLY A 74 -2.05 9.95 8.45
C GLY A 74 -0.67 9.92 7.79
N ARG A 75 0.38 9.44 8.50
CA ARG A 75 1.73 9.32 7.92
C ARG A 75 1.79 8.13 6.96
N LEU A 76 2.39 8.36 5.80
CA LEU A 76 2.67 7.30 4.84
C LEU A 76 4.07 6.76 5.04
N ARG A 77 4.22 5.46 4.78
CA ARG A 77 5.49 4.76 4.72
C ARG A 77 5.43 3.80 3.54
N CYS A 78 6.56 3.52 2.92
CA CYS A 78 6.64 2.54 1.85
C CYS A 78 7.78 1.53 2.05
N ALA A 79 7.62 0.37 1.44
CA ALA A 79 8.62 -0.69 1.40
C ALA A 79 8.54 -1.39 0.06
N SER A 80 9.69 -1.77 -0.50
CA SER A 80 9.73 -2.65 -1.67
C SER A 80 9.55 -4.08 -1.20
N VAL A 81 8.74 -4.83 -1.92
CA VAL A 81 8.57 -6.25 -1.65
C VAL A 81 9.11 -7.10 -2.77
N ASN A 82 9.52 -8.33 -2.43
CA ASN A 82 10.11 -9.32 -3.33
C ASN A 82 9.16 -10.52 -3.50
N GLY A 83 9.67 -11.60 -4.10
CA GLY A 83 8.90 -12.79 -4.47
C GLY A 83 8.10 -13.43 -3.33
N ASP A 84 8.56 -13.36 -2.08
CA ASP A 84 7.94 -14.04 -0.93
C ASP A 84 6.55 -13.50 -0.54
N THR A 85 6.22 -12.30 -1.02
CA THR A 85 4.90 -11.68 -0.85
C THR A 85 4.14 -11.53 -2.17
N ALA A 86 4.72 -11.95 -3.30
CA ALA A 86 4.10 -11.77 -4.62
C ALA A 86 2.73 -12.46 -4.71
N LEU A 87 2.58 -13.63 -4.09
CA LEU A 87 1.31 -14.35 -4.02
C LEU A 87 0.24 -13.55 -3.25
N LEU A 88 0.61 -12.96 -2.10
CA LEU A 88 -0.31 -12.14 -1.31
C LEU A 88 -0.69 -10.85 -2.04
N VAL A 89 0.25 -10.24 -2.77
CA VAL A 89 -0.04 -9.09 -3.64
C VAL A 89 -1.04 -9.47 -4.73
N ALA A 90 -0.85 -10.62 -5.37
CA ALA A 90 -1.76 -11.10 -6.41
C ALA A 90 -3.16 -11.42 -5.86
N GLU A 91 -3.26 -12.05 -4.69
CA GLU A 91 -4.53 -12.33 -4.02
C GLU A 91 -5.29 -11.04 -3.67
N LEU A 92 -4.60 -10.05 -3.08
CA LEU A 92 -5.21 -8.76 -2.75
C LEU A 92 -5.62 -7.99 -4.00
N ALA A 93 -4.79 -8.01 -5.05
CA ALA A 93 -5.13 -7.37 -6.33
C ALA A 93 -6.31 -8.04 -7.03
N ALA A 94 -6.40 -9.37 -7.00
CA ALA A 94 -7.53 -10.11 -7.55
C ALA A 94 -8.82 -9.77 -6.80
N TRP A 95 -8.76 -9.71 -5.47
CA TRP A 95 -9.90 -9.32 -4.64
C TRP A 95 -10.34 -7.87 -4.89
N ASP A 96 -9.41 -6.92 -4.95
CA ASP A 96 -9.73 -5.50 -5.17
C ASP A 96 -10.30 -5.24 -6.57
N ALA A 97 -9.94 -6.08 -7.55
CA ALA A 97 -10.50 -6.07 -8.90
C ALA A 97 -11.83 -6.83 -9.04
N SER A 98 -12.22 -7.67 -8.06
CA SER A 98 -13.44 -8.45 -8.10
C SER A 98 -14.70 -7.57 -7.96
N PRO A 99 -15.86 -8.00 -8.50
CA PRO A 99 -17.13 -7.32 -8.28
C PRO A 99 -17.45 -7.13 -6.78
N LEU A 100 -18.15 -6.06 -6.43
CA LEU A 100 -18.52 -5.74 -5.04
C LEU A 100 -19.22 -6.91 -4.30
N SER A 101 -20.00 -7.72 -5.00
CA SER A 101 -20.65 -8.91 -4.43
C SER A 101 -19.67 -9.99 -3.98
N GLU A 102 -18.56 -10.15 -4.71
CA GLU A 102 -17.48 -11.07 -4.36
C GLU A 102 -16.62 -10.48 -3.25
N GLN A 103 -16.32 -9.18 -3.31
CA GLN A 103 -15.60 -8.49 -2.25
C GLN A 103 -16.29 -8.61 -0.88
N ALA A 104 -17.62 -8.54 -0.86
CA ALA A 104 -18.41 -8.68 0.36
C ALA A 104 -18.46 -10.11 0.91
N SER A 105 -18.20 -11.12 0.08
CA SER A 105 -18.27 -12.53 0.48
C SER A 105 -16.91 -13.14 0.80
N VAL A 106 -15.81 -12.53 0.34
CA VAL A 106 -14.44 -12.99 0.56
C VAL A 106 -13.73 -12.06 1.55
N ASP A 107 -13.21 -12.63 2.65
CA ASP A 107 -12.44 -11.90 3.65
C ASP A 107 -11.01 -11.61 3.16
N HIS A 108 -10.72 -10.35 2.83
CA HIS A 108 -9.39 -9.86 2.48
C HIS A 108 -8.56 -9.43 3.69
N SER A 109 -9.21 -9.21 4.85
CA SER A 109 -8.55 -8.69 6.06
C SER A 109 -7.51 -9.69 6.57
N GLY A 110 -7.77 -11.00 6.42
CA GLY A 110 -6.81 -12.07 6.70
C GLY A 110 -5.54 -11.95 5.86
N THR A 111 -5.67 -11.85 4.54
CA THR A 111 -4.53 -11.72 3.61
C THR A 111 -3.76 -10.41 3.85
N ALA A 112 -4.46 -9.30 4.05
CA ALA A 112 -3.85 -8.01 4.38
C ALA A 112 -3.06 -8.06 5.70
N SER A 113 -3.60 -8.74 6.71
CA SER A 113 -2.93 -8.92 8.01
C SER A 113 -1.66 -9.78 7.88
N ILE A 114 -1.71 -10.87 7.11
CA ILE A 114 -0.55 -11.72 6.84
C ILE A 114 0.53 -10.95 6.08
N MET A 115 0.14 -10.18 5.07
CA MET A 115 1.03 -9.30 4.30
C MET A 115 1.76 -8.33 5.23
N LEU A 116 1.02 -7.62 6.09
CA LEU A 116 1.59 -6.65 7.03
C LEU A 116 2.50 -7.33 8.06
N ALA A 117 2.14 -8.51 8.55
CA ALA A 117 2.98 -9.28 9.47
C ALA A 117 4.31 -9.69 8.81
N LYS A 118 4.29 -10.17 7.56
CA LYS A 118 5.51 -10.50 6.81
C LYS A 118 6.40 -9.27 6.62
N LEU A 119 5.81 -8.14 6.22
CA LEU A 119 6.54 -6.88 6.08
C LEU A 119 7.25 -6.48 7.37
N ARG A 120 6.59 -6.64 8.52
CA ARG A 120 7.18 -6.35 9.84
C ARG A 120 8.30 -7.30 10.21
N ILE A 121 8.16 -8.59 9.91
CA ILE A 121 9.22 -9.59 10.15
C ILE A 121 10.47 -9.22 9.31
N SER A 122 10.28 -8.69 8.11
CA SER A 122 11.36 -8.19 7.26
C SER A 122 11.91 -6.81 7.68
N GLY A 123 11.47 -6.27 8.82
CA GLY A 123 11.96 -5.00 9.36
C GLY A 123 11.23 -3.75 8.85
N HIS A 124 10.18 -3.89 8.04
CA HIS A 124 9.40 -2.77 7.53
C HIS A 124 8.27 -2.37 8.50
N PHE A 125 7.95 -1.08 8.54
CA PHE A 125 6.77 -0.53 9.24
C PHE A 125 6.71 -0.72 10.78
N GLY A 126 7.73 -1.30 11.41
CA GLY A 126 7.84 -1.44 12.87
C GLY A 126 6.79 -2.37 13.49
N ARG A 127 7.06 -2.85 14.71
CA ARG A 127 6.08 -3.61 15.50
C ARG A 127 5.01 -2.64 16.05
N PRO A 128 3.73 -3.06 16.14
CA PRO A 128 2.70 -2.28 16.82
C PRO A 128 3.07 -1.95 18.27
#